data_AF-A0A239T927-F1
#
_entry.id   AF-A0A239T927-F1
#
_cell.length_a   1.000
_cell.length_b   1.000
_cell.length_c   1.000
_cell.angle_alpha   90.00
_cell.angle_beta   90.00
_cell.angle_gamma   90.00
#
_symmetry.space_group_name_H-M   'P 1'
#
loop_
_entity.id
_entity.type
_entity.pdbx_description
1 polymer ?
#
loop_
_entity_poly.entity_id
_entity_poly.type
_entity_poly.pdbx_seq_one_letter_code
_entity_poly.pdbx_strand_id
1 'polypeptide(L)'
;MPFIKAVDCRILELCRSNHLSINGLANRAGMPPSTVASILNEKSRNPGELTIFKICIGFGISMAQFYASELFNVENIDLEKVHKD
;
A
#
# COMPACT_ATOMS: atom_id res chain seq x y z
N MET A 1 6.92 4.58 12.24
CA MET A 1 7.33 3.56 11.24
C MET A 1 7.61 4.22 9.89
N PRO A 2 8.44 3.66 8.98
CA PRO A 2 8.62 4.24 7.65
C PRO A 2 7.30 4.34 6.88
N PHE A 3 7.12 5.40 6.08
CA PHE A 3 5.90 5.62 5.28
C PHE A 3 5.51 4.40 4.43
N ILE A 4 6.49 3.73 3.84
CA ILE A 4 6.27 2.52 3.01
C ILE A 4 5.66 1.39 3.82
N LYS A 5 6.12 1.23 5.06
CA LYS A 5 5.57 0.23 5.97
C LYS A 5 4.11 0.55 6.31
N ALA A 6 3.75 1.83 6.46
CA ALA A 6 2.36 2.23 6.64
C ALA A 6 1.49 1.92 5.41
N VAL A 7 2.01 2.14 4.20
CA VAL A 7 1.34 1.76 2.93
C VAL A 7 1.11 0.25 2.87
N ASP A 8 2.13 -0.56 3.18
CA ASP A 8 2.01 -2.02 3.18
C ASP A 8 0.98 -2.51 4.21
N CYS A 9 1.05 -1.98 5.43
CA CYS A 9 0.07 -2.25 6.48
C CYS A 9 -1.34 -1.91 6.00
N ARG A 10 -1.53 -0.75 5.37
CA ARG A 10 -2.84 -0.32 4.87
C ARG A 10 -3.40 -1.24 3.80
N ILE A 11 -2.57 -1.67 2.85
CA ILE A 11 -2.98 -2.62 1.80
C ILE A 11 -3.41 -3.95 2.42
N LEU A 12 -2.64 -4.47 3.38
CA LEU A 12 -2.94 -5.73 4.05
C LEU A 12 -4.20 -5.64 4.90
N GLU A 13 -4.43 -4.53 5.60
CA GLU A 13 -5.66 -4.25 6.34
C GLU A 13 -6.88 -4.28 5.41
N LEU A 14 -6.83 -3.53 4.31
CA LEU A 14 -7.93 -3.47 3.34
C LEU A 14 -8.19 -4.85 2.71
N CYS A 15 -7.14 -5.59 2.36
CA CYS A 15 -7.27 -6.97 1.88
C CYS A 15 -7.99 -7.87 2.90
N ARG A 16 -7.59 -7.83 4.17
CA ARG A 16 -8.21 -8.63 5.23
C ARG A 16 -9.68 -8.25 5.43
N SER A 17 -9.97 -6.95 5.56
CA SER A 17 -11.33 -6.43 5.77
C SER A 17 -12.29 -6.71 4.60
N ASN A 18 -11.76 -6.87 3.39
CA ASN A 18 -12.55 -7.19 2.20
C ASN A 18 -12.52 -8.68 1.82
N HIS A 19 -11.93 -9.56 2.65
CA HIS A 19 -11.68 -10.97 2.32
C HIS A 19 -11.03 -11.16 0.93
N LEU A 20 -10.11 -10.25 0.59
CA LEU A 20 -9.48 -10.16 -0.71
C LEU A 20 -8.04 -10.66 -0.63
N SER A 21 -7.68 -11.63 -1.48
CA SER A 21 -6.29 -12.07 -1.62
C SER A 21 -5.47 -11.03 -2.39
N ILE A 22 -4.14 -11.07 -2.24
CA ILE A 22 -3.22 -10.20 -2.99
C ILE A 22 -3.39 -10.36 -4.50
N ASN A 23 -3.58 -11.60 -4.96
CA ASN A 23 -3.86 -11.87 -6.38
C ASN A 23 -5.22 -11.31 -6.81
N GLY A 24 -6.23 -11.39 -5.94
CA GLY A 24 -7.53 -10.76 -6.16
C GLY A 24 -7.43 -9.24 -6.29
N LEU A 25 -6.63 -8.61 -5.42
CA LEU A 25 -6.34 -7.18 -5.51
C LEU A 25 -5.62 -6.84 -6.82
N ALA A 26 -4.59 -7.60 -7.19
CA ALA A 26 -3.85 -7.40 -8.43
C ALA A 26 -4.77 -7.42 -9.67
N ASN A 27 -5.65 -8.42 -9.74
CA ASN A 27 -6.65 -8.54 -10.80
C ASN A 27 -7.58 -7.33 -10.85
N ARG A 28 -8.10 -6.88 -9.71
CA ARG A 28 -8.99 -5.70 -9.64
C ARG A 28 -8.28 -4.39 -9.97
N ALA A 29 -7.00 -4.27 -9.59
CA ALA A 29 -6.17 -3.10 -9.86
C ALA A 29 -5.63 -3.05 -11.30
N GLY A 30 -5.89 -4.09 -12.12
CA GLY A 30 -5.31 -4.20 -13.46
C GLY A 30 -3.78 -4.28 -13.44
N MET A 31 -3.22 -4.93 -12.42
CA MET A 31 -1.77 -5.06 -12.22
C MET A 31 -1.33 -6.52 -12.19
N PRO A 32 -0.09 -6.84 -12.61
CA PRO A 32 0.48 -8.17 -12.39
C PRO A 32 0.55 -8.51 -10.90
N PRO A 33 0.21 -9.75 -10.47
CA PRO A 33 0.38 -10.18 -9.08
C PRO A 33 1.80 -9.98 -8.55
N SER A 34 2.81 -10.17 -9.39
CA SER A 34 4.23 -9.92 -9.04
C SER A 34 4.49 -8.44 -8.73
N THR A 35 3.79 -7.50 -9.37
CA THR A 35 3.86 -6.08 -9.05
C THR A 35 3.31 -5.81 -7.65
N VAL A 36 2.11 -6.32 -7.33
CA VAL A 36 1.53 -6.14 -5.98
C VAL A 36 2.38 -6.81 -4.91
N ALA A 37 2.87 -8.02 -5.18
CA ALA A 37 3.75 -8.72 -4.26
C ALA A 37 5.09 -8.00 -4.04
N SER A 38 5.62 -7.32 -5.06
CA SER A 38 6.86 -6.54 -4.94
C SER A 38 6.67 -5.23 -4.17
N ILE A 39 5.46 -4.68 -4.13
CA ILE A 39 5.11 -3.55 -3.26
C ILE A 39 5.18 -4.00 -1.79
N LEU A 40 4.52 -5.13 -1.49
CA LEU A 40 4.39 -5.66 -0.12
C LEU A 40 5.66 -6.32 0.43
N ASN A 41 6.60 -6.70 -0.43
CA ASN A 41 7.91 -7.18 0.00
C ASN A 41 8.82 -5.96 0.16
N GLU A 42 9.00 -5.51 1.41
CA GLU A 42 9.82 -4.38 1.92
C GLU A 42 11.21 -4.17 1.28
N LYS A 43 11.64 -5.06 0.37
CA LYS A 43 12.99 -5.17 -0.20
C LYS A 43 13.28 -4.37 -1.47
N SER A 44 12.34 -3.67 -2.13
CA SER A 44 12.83 -2.96 -3.33
C SER A 44 12.14 -1.71 -3.87
N ARG A 45 10.88 -1.34 -3.56
CA ARG A 45 10.31 -0.12 -4.16
C ARG A 45 9.34 0.61 -3.26
N ASN A 46 9.61 1.90 -3.08
CA ASN A 46 8.60 2.88 -2.69
C ASN A 46 7.54 2.94 -3.81
N PRO A 47 6.30 2.45 -3.63
CA PRO A 47 5.27 2.58 -4.64
C PRO A 47 5.01 4.06 -4.89
N GLY A 48 5.30 4.53 -6.10
CA GLY A 48 4.91 5.88 -6.49
C GLY A 48 3.39 6.05 -6.46
N GLU A 49 2.91 7.29 -6.35
CA GLU A 49 1.49 7.61 -6.18
C GLU A 49 0.56 6.96 -7.22
N LEU A 50 1.01 6.80 -8.48
CA LEU A 50 0.22 6.12 -9.51
C LEU A 50 -0.06 4.64 -9.17
N THR A 51 0.86 3.99 -8.48
CA THR A 51 0.70 2.60 -8.02
C THR A 51 -0.34 2.54 -6.92
N ILE A 52 -0.28 3.46 -5.95
CA ILE A 52 -1.26 3.57 -4.87
C ILE A 52 -2.65 3.90 -5.45
N PHE A 53 -2.72 4.75 -6.47
CA PHE A 53 -3.96 5.03 -7.20
C PHE A 53 -4.56 3.76 -7.84
N LYS A 54 -3.75 2.91 -8.48
CA LYS A 54 -4.23 1.62 -9.02
C LYS A 54 -4.71 0.66 -7.92
N ILE A 55 -4.02 0.64 -6.79
CA ILE A 55 -4.46 -0.12 -5.60
C ILE A 55 -5.83 0.39 -5.12
N CYS A 56 -6.02 1.71 -5.07
CA CYS A 56 -7.30 2.32 -4.72
C CYS A 56 -8.42 1.93 -5.70
N ILE A 57 -8.13 1.92 -7.01
CA ILE A 57 -9.04 1.37 -8.04
C ILE A 57 -9.39 -0.08 -7.72
N GLY A 58 -8.41 -0.92 -7.38
CA GLY A 58 -8.62 -2.32 -7.05
C GLY A 58 -9.48 -2.55 -5.81
N PHE A 59 -9.46 -1.63 -4.85
CA PHE A 59 -10.33 -1.64 -3.68
C PHE A 59 -11.68 -0.92 -3.91
N GLY A 60 -11.84 -0.16 -5.00
CA GLY A 60 -13.02 0.66 -5.24
C GLY A 60 -13.15 1.84 -4.28
N ILE A 61 -12.02 2.38 -3.81
CA ILE A 61 -11.97 3.53 -2.89
C ILE A 61 -11.21 4.69 -3.50
N SER A 62 -11.38 5.88 -2.95
CA SER A 62 -10.56 7.06 -3.27
C SER A 62 -9.22 7.04 -2.54
N MET A 63 -8.25 7.81 -3.04
CA MET A 63 -6.97 8.05 -2.33
C MET A 63 -7.21 8.65 -0.94
N ALA A 64 -8.20 9.54 -0.79
CA ALA A 64 -8.56 10.11 0.51
C ALA A 64 -8.99 9.03 1.51
N GLN A 65 -9.79 8.06 1.08
CA GLN A 65 -10.20 6.92 1.92
C GLN A 65 -9.05 5.96 2.21
N PHE A 66 -8.12 5.79 1.27
CA PHE A 66 -6.92 4.99 1.49
C PHE A 66 -6.07 5.59 2.63
N TYR A 67 -5.81 6.89 2.58
CA TYR A 67 -5.01 7.60 3.59
C TYR A 67 -5.77 7.99 4.86
N ALA A 68 -7.09 7.84 4.90
CA ALA A 68 -7.89 7.97 6.12
C ALA A 68 -7.66 6.76 7.06
N SER A 69 -6.47 6.69 7.65
CA SER A 69 -6.06 5.70 8.64
C SER A 69 -5.02 6.32 9.58
N GLU A 70 -5.11 5.98 10.87
CA GLU A 70 -4.15 6.43 11.90
C GLU A 70 -2.71 6.04 11.56
N LEU A 71 -2.51 5.02 10.71
CA LEU A 71 -1.20 4.63 10.17
C LEU A 71 -0.44 5.81 9.53
N PHE A 72 -1.16 6.80 8.99
CA PHE A 72 -0.60 7.95 8.29
C PHE A 72 -0.57 9.23 9.13
N ASN A 73 -0.92 9.17 10.42
CA ASN A 73 -0.73 10.32 11.29
C ASN A 73 0.75 10.64 11.45
N VAL A 74 1.08 11.93 11.61
CA VAL A 74 2.46 12.43 11.63
C VAL A 74 3.29 11.76 12.74
N GLU A 75 2.70 11.53 13.91
CA GLU A 75 3.35 10.87 15.05
C GLU A 75 3.68 9.39 14.80
N ASN A 76 3.04 8.76 13.82
CA ASN A 76 3.23 7.35 13.49
C ASN A 76 4.23 7.12 12.34
N ILE A 77 4.73 8.19 11.69
CA ILE A 77 5.64 8.12 10.55
C ILE A 77 7.07 8.55 10.92
N ASP A 78 8.04 7.66 10.69
CA ASP A 78 9.47 7.94 10.89
C ASP A 78 10.06 8.52 9.61
N LEU A 79 10.41 9.81 9.61
CA LEU A 79 11.00 10.48 8.43
C LEU A 79 12.49 10.18 8.24
N GLU A 80 13.20 9.75 9.28
CA GLU A 80 14.68 9.64 9.28
C GLU A 80 15.24 8.35 8.65
N LYS A 81 14.41 7.48 8.07
CA LYS A 81 14.86 6.18 7.51
C LYS A 81 14.80 6.08 5.99
N VAL A 82 14.77 7.20 5.26
CA VAL A 82 14.65 7.17 3.78
C VAL A 82 15.97 6.85 3.07
N HIS A 83 17.13 6.83 3.74
CA HIS A 83 18.39 6.34 3.15
C HIS A 83 19.22 5.55 4.16
N LYS A 84 19.39 4.25 3.90
CA LYS A 84 20.62 3.50 4.17
C LYS A 84 20.81 2.54 3.01
N ASP A 85 21.72 2.95 2.12
CA ASP A 85 22.49 2.21 1.11
C ASP A 85 21.81 1.10 0.31
#